data_AF-A0A841C4N2-F1
#
_entry.id   AF-A0A841C4N2-F1
#
_cell.length_a   1.000
_cell.length_b   1.000
_cell.length_c   1.000
_cell.angle_alpha   90.00
_cell.angle_beta   90.00
_cell.angle_gamma   90.00
#
_symmetry.space_group_name_H-M   'P 1'
#
loop_
_entity.id
_entity.type
_entity.pdbx_description
1 polymer ?
#
loop_
_entity_poly.entity_id
_entity_poly.type
_entity_poly.pdbx_seq_one_letter_code
_entity_poly.pdbx_strand_id
1 'polypeptide(L)' 'MVSNEEEFVEDCQRIMEAVCASKDFWGFCYTQITDVEQEINGLLTYGRQPKCDLSKIREINDSFHVLNVE' A
#
# COMPACT_ATOMS: atom_id res chain seq x y z
N MET A 1 -5.53 5.86 -13.05
CA MET A 1 -6.33 5.02 -12.14
C MET A 1 -5.90 3.60 -12.39
N VAL A 2 -5.57 2.89 -11.31
CA VAL A 2 -5.25 1.47 -11.37
C VAL A 2 -6.50 0.73 -11.84
N SER A 3 -6.36 -0.14 -12.84
CA SER A 3 -7.49 -0.74 -13.55
C SER A 3 -7.82 -2.16 -13.08
N ASN A 4 -6.91 -2.81 -12.36
CA ASN A 4 -7.08 -4.17 -11.85
C ASN A 4 -6.28 -4.41 -10.55
N GLU A 5 -6.50 -5.58 -9.93
CA GLU A 5 -5.84 -5.97 -8.68
C GLU A 5 -4.31 -5.99 -8.78
N GLU A 6 -3.76 -6.49 -9.88
CA GLU A 6 -2.31 -6.67 -10.06
C GLU A 6 -1.60 -5.32 -10.11
N GLU A 7 -2.09 -4.41 -10.94
CA GLU A 7 -1.60 -3.03 -11.01
C GLU A 7 -1.69 -2.33 -9.63
N PHE A 8 -2.69 -2.66 -8.81
CA PHE A 8 -2.85 -2.04 -7.48
C PHE A 8 -1.72 -2.45 -6.54
N VAL A 9 -1.42 -3.75 -6.53
CA VAL A 9 -0.37 -4.32 -5.70
C VAL A 9 1.00 -3.85 -6.17
N GLU A 10 1.25 -3.83 -7.49
CA GLU A 10 2.49 -3.32 -8.08
C GLU A 10 2.73 -1.86 -7.71
N ASP A 11 1.70 -1.01 -7.77
CA ASP A 11 1.85 0.41 -7.45
C ASP A 11 2.09 0.63 -5.95
N CYS A 12 1.43 -0.15 -5.09
CA CYS A 12 1.71 -0.15 -3.65
C CYS A 12 3.16 -0.57 -3.36
N GLN A 13 3.64 -1.63 -4.00
CA GLN A 13 5.01 -2.12 -3.82
C GLN A 13 6.02 -1.07 -4.28
N ARG A 14 5.84 -0.49 -5.47
CA ARG A 14 6.72 0.54 -6.03
C ARG A 14 6.87 1.76 -5.10
N ILE A 15 5.76 2.22 -4.52
CA ILE A 15 5.78 3.35 -3.56
C ILE A 15 6.50 2.94 -2.28
N MET A 16 6.18 1.76 -1.74
CA MET A 16 6.77 1.29 -0.49
C MET A 16 8.27 1.03 -0.62
N GLU A 17 8.75 0.47 -1.72
CA GLU A 17 10.18 0.32 -2.00
C GLU A 17 10.92 1.67 -1.97
N ALA A 18 10.34 2.72 -2.56
CA ALA A 18 10.92 4.06 -2.52
C ALA A 18 10.94 4.66 -1.10
N VAL A 19 9.88 4.43 -0.31
CA VAL A 19 9.82 4.84 1.09
C VAL A 19 10.85 4.09 1.94
N CYS A 20 10.95 2.76 1.77
CA CYS A 20 11.92 1.90 2.45
C CYS A 20 13.39 2.24 2.10
N ALA A 21 13.65 2.71 0.87
CA ALA A 21 14.99 3.08 0.44
C ALA A 21 15.51 4.37 1.09
N SER A 22 14.62 5.21 1.61
CA SER A 22 14.97 6.45 2.30
C SER A 22 15.40 6.18 3.74
N LYS A 23 16.56 6.69 4.14
CA LYS A 23 17.01 6.70 5.55
C LYS A 23 16.37 7.83 6.37
N ASP A 24 15.67 8.76 5.72
CA ASP A 24 15.09 9.94 6.37
C ASP A 24 13.66 9.71 6.87
N PHE A 25 13.00 8.66 6.39
CA PHE A 25 11.64 8.31 6.81
C PHE A 25 11.63 7.26 7.92
N TRP A 26 10.81 7.51 8.94
CA TRP A 26 10.66 6.62 10.11
C TRP A 26 9.35 5.84 10.10
N GLY A 27 8.48 6.12 9.12
CA GLY A 27 7.16 5.54 9.02
C GLY A 27 6.35 6.17 7.91
N PHE A 28 5.20 5.57 7.64
CA PHE A 28 4.21 6.03 6.68
C PHE A 28 2.82 5.73 7.21
N CYS A 29 1.82 6.41 6.67
CA CYS A 29 0.42 6.11 6.92
C CYS A 29 -0.28 5.96 5.58
N TYR A 30 -0.80 4.77 5.31
CA TYR A 30 -1.59 4.55 4.10
C TYR A 30 -2.99 5.15 4.32
N THR A 31 -3.31 6.16 3.53
CA THR A 31 -4.68 6.66 3.38
C THR A 31 -5.15 6.34 1.96
N GLN A 32 -6.30 5.71 1.73
CA GLN A 32 -7.47 5.52 2.60
C GLN A 32 -7.75 4.02 2.86
N ILE A 33 -8.56 3.70 3.88
CA ILE A 33 -8.99 2.30 4.12
C ILE A 33 -10.06 1.89 3.10
N THR A 34 -11.01 2.76 2.78
CA THR A 34 -12.11 2.51 1.84
C THR A 34 -12.17 3.61 0.81
N ASP A 35 -12.74 3.30 -0.36
CA ASP A 35 -13.12 4.32 -1.33
C ASP A 35 -14.15 5.29 -0.76
N VAL A 36 -14.08 6.54 -1.22
CA VAL A 36 -14.98 7.62 -0.84
C VAL A 36 -15.33 8.45 -2.08
N GLU A 37 -16.62 8.52 -2.43
CA GLU A 37 -17.11 9.29 -3.58
C GLU A 37 -16.30 9.02 -4.87
N GLN A 38 -15.60 10.02 -5.42
CA GLN A 38 -14.76 9.87 -6.61
C GLN A 38 -13.33 9.38 -6.31
N GLU A 39 -12.92 9.32 -5.05
CA GLU A 39 -11.62 8.82 -4.59
C GLU A 39 -11.67 7.29 -4.47
N ILE A 40 -11.19 6.61 -5.51
CA ILE A 40 -11.18 5.14 -5.63
C ILE A 40 -9.82 4.52 -5.29
N ASN A 41 -9.11 5.11 -4.33
CA ASN A 41 -7.76 4.76 -3.88
C ASN A 41 -7.75 4.09 -2.49
N GLY A 42 -8.90 3.64 -1.99
CA GLY A 42 -8.97 2.84 -0.78
C GLY A 42 -8.45 1.41 -0.99
N LEU A 43 -7.91 0.80 0.07
CA LEU A 43 -7.58 -0.64 0.10
C LEU A 43 -8.83 -1.52 -0.12
N LEU A 44 -9.96 -1.02 0.35
CA LEU A 44 -11.28 -1.61 0.22
C LEU A 44 -12.15 -0.75 -0.71
N THR A 45 -13.10 -1.40 -1.38
CA THR A 45 -14.18 -0.71 -2.08
C THR A 45 -15.04 0.08 -1.11
N TYR A 46 -15.94 0.91 -1.64
CA TYR A 46 -16.95 1.64 -0.85
C TYR A 46 -17.76 0.69 0.07
N GLY A 47 -18.06 -0.52 -0.43
CA GLY A 47 -18.75 -1.59 0.31
C GLY A 47 -17.85 -2.40 1.26
N ARG A 48 -16.63 -1.91 1.57
CA ARG A 48 -15.62 -2.55 2.41
C ARG A 48 -15.18 -3.93 1.92
N GLN A 49 -15.27 -4.18 0.62
CA GLN A 49 -14.74 -5.42 0.03
C GLN A 49 -13.27 -5.19 -0.36
N PRO A 50 -12.35 -6.12 -0.07
CA PRO A 50 -10.97 -6.01 -0.53
C PRO A 50 -10.88 -5.84 -2.05
N LYS A 51 -10.02 -4.94 -2.51
CA LYS A 51 -9.73 -4.78 -3.95
C LYS A 51 -8.66 -5.73 -4.48
N CYS A 52 -7.90 -6.30 -3.56
CA CYS A 52 -6.86 -7.28 -3.80
C CYS A 52 -6.85 -8.29 -2.66
N ASP A 53 -6.11 -9.38 -2.82
CA ASP A 53 -5.74 -10.19 -1.67
C ASP A 53 -4.87 -9.38 -0.70
N LEU A 54 -5.43 -9.10 0.49
CA LEU A 54 -4.77 -8.30 1.53
C LEU A 54 -3.50 -8.96 2.06
N SER A 55 -3.29 -10.26 1.83
CA SER A 55 -2.04 -10.94 2.14
C SER A 55 -0.85 -10.29 1.42
N LYS A 56 -1.03 -9.86 0.17
CA LYS A 56 -0.01 -9.18 -0.64
C LYS A 56 0.38 -7.82 -0.07
N ILE A 57 -0.61 -7.04 0.37
CA ILE A 57 -0.37 -5.74 1.03
C ILE A 57 0.37 -5.92 2.35
N ARG A 58 0.03 -6.97 3.10
CA ARG A 58 0.75 -7.33 4.33
C ARG A 58 2.21 -7.67 4.04
N GLU A 59 2.48 -8.50 3.03
CA GLU A 59 3.87 -8.85 2.65
C GLU A 59 4.69 -7.60 2.32
N ILE A 60 4.11 -6.64 1.60
CA ILE A 60 4.75 -5.34 1.32
C ILE A 60 5.04 -4.59 2.62
N ASN A 61 4.07 -4.47 3.53
CA ASN A 61 4.27 -3.76 4.80
C ASN A 61 5.29 -4.45 5.72
N ASP A 62 5.30 -5.78 5.76
CA ASP A 62 6.24 -6.55 6.58
C ASP A 62 7.69 -6.38 6.07
N SER A 63 7.89 -5.99 4.80
CA SER A 63 9.22 -5.64 4.25
C SER A 63 9.82 -4.33 4.81
N PHE A 64 8.99 -3.42 5.35
CA PHE A 64 9.40 -2.12 5.91
C PHE A 64 10.15 -2.23 7.26
N HIS A 65 10.42 -3.45 7.74
CA HIS A 65 11.08 -3.70 9.03
C HIS A 65 12.43 -4.40 8.96
N VAL A 66 13.06 -4.46 7.78
CA VAL A 66 14.47 -4.84 7.70
C VAL A 66 15.31 -3.64 8.15
N LEU A 67 15.60 -3.62 9.44
CA LEU A 67 16.41 -2.64 10.16
C LEU A 67 17.75 -2.39 9.45
N ASN A 68 17.85 -1.29 8.71
CA ASN A 68 19.12 -0.65 8.39
C ASN A 68 19.52 0.28 9.54
N VAL A 69 19.60 -0.28 10.75
CA VAL A 69 20.20 0.41 11.89
C VAL A 69 21.65 -0.06 11.96
N GLU A 70 22.55 0.74 11.36
CA GLU A 70 23.99 0.65 11.65
C GLU A 70 24.31 1.29 13.01
#